data_AF-A0A5C8J4V0-F1
#
_entry.id   AF-A0A5C8J4V0-F1
#
_cell.length_a   1.000
_cell.length_b   1.000
_cell.length_c   1.000
_cell.angle_alpha   90.00
_cell.angle_beta   90.00
_cell.angle_gamma   90.00
#
_symmetry.space_group_name_H-M   'P 1'
#
loop_
_entity.id
_entity.type
_entity.pdbx_description
1 polymer ?
#
loop_
_entity_poly.entity_id
_entity_poly.type
_entity_poly.pdbx_seq_one_letter_code
_entity_poly.pdbx_strand_id
1 'polypeptide(L)'
;MITATRTQRAYRRMRCLLAATLLAASIPAGAQYANADLADWKEGTVPPPPAYSLSGLVDIEMPRGSSVRMGVDPNTIALNHDTGIVRYVAVARGPSAVNATYEGIRCATGEFRIYARQVQGGEWTMNSETDWKAMQGQNNIMVKHPLQLARGGMCMGSTLRQDAKDIVRELKSGNQSLYY
;
A
#
# COMPACT_ATOMS: atom_id res chain seq x y z
N MET A 1 -20.03 -25.13 -73.97
CA MET A 1 -20.20 -23.73 -73.54
C MET A 1 -20.33 -23.67 -72.03
N ILE A 2 -19.31 -23.04 -71.41
CA ILE A 2 -19.27 -22.29 -70.14
C ILE A 2 -19.62 -22.99 -68.81
N THR A 3 -18.53 -23.40 -68.17
CA THR A 3 -18.29 -23.73 -66.76
C THR A 3 -18.23 -22.47 -65.88
N ALA A 4 -18.40 -22.65 -64.56
CA ALA A 4 -17.99 -21.76 -63.45
C ALA A 4 -19.09 -20.92 -62.75
N THR A 5 -19.79 -21.51 -61.77
CA THR A 5 -20.65 -20.78 -60.80
C THR A 5 -20.41 -21.14 -59.34
N ARG A 6 -19.46 -22.03 -59.01
CA ARG A 6 -19.25 -22.50 -57.62
C ARG A 6 -18.13 -21.78 -56.86
N THR A 7 -17.18 -21.18 -57.56
CA THR A 7 -15.93 -20.63 -56.99
C THR A 7 -16.08 -19.24 -56.37
N GLN A 8 -17.10 -18.44 -56.75
CA GLN A 8 -17.22 -17.05 -56.30
C GLN A 8 -17.81 -16.85 -54.90
N ARG A 9 -18.62 -17.79 -54.39
CA ARG A 9 -19.26 -17.65 -53.07
C ARG A 9 -18.30 -17.93 -51.90
N ALA A 10 -17.27 -18.76 -52.11
CA ALA A 10 -16.26 -19.09 -51.10
C ALA A 10 -15.33 -17.89 -50.80
N TYR A 11 -14.91 -17.15 -51.83
CA TYR A 11 -14.02 -15.99 -51.69
C TYR A 11 -14.66 -14.81 -50.96
N ARG A 12 -15.99 -14.66 -51.04
CA ARG A 12 -16.72 -13.55 -50.41
C ARG A 12 -16.90 -13.74 -48.90
N ARG A 13 -17.00 -14.99 -48.43
CA ARG A 13 -17.02 -15.31 -46.98
C ARG A 13 -15.62 -15.25 -46.36
N MET A 14 -14.58 -15.57 -47.12
CA MET A 14 -13.19 -15.50 -46.66
C MET A 14 -12.71 -14.07 -46.41
N ARG A 15 -13.16 -13.09 -47.20
CA ARG A 15 -12.81 -11.66 -47.02
C ARG A 15 -13.43 -11.01 -45.78
N CYS A 16 -14.63 -11.42 -45.35
CA CYS A 16 -15.23 -10.87 -44.14
C CYS A 16 -14.61 -11.44 -42.85
N LEU A 17 -14.08 -12.67 -42.89
CA LEU A 17 -13.43 -13.28 -41.73
C LEU A 17 -12.01 -12.73 -41.48
N LEU A 18 -11.31 -12.28 -42.52
CA LEU A 18 -9.98 -11.67 -42.40
C LEU A 18 -10.01 -10.20 -41.93
N ALA A 19 -11.12 -9.49 -42.14
CA ALA A 19 -11.28 -8.12 -41.64
C ALA A 19 -11.67 -8.07 -40.15
N ALA A 20 -12.32 -9.13 -39.63
CA ALA A 20 -12.77 -9.20 -38.25
C ALA A 20 -11.65 -9.59 -37.26
N THR A 21 -10.60 -10.26 -37.72
CA THR A 21 -9.45 -10.64 -36.87
C THR A 21 -8.42 -9.52 -36.69
N LEU A 22 -8.44 -8.48 -37.54
CA LEU A 22 -7.53 -7.34 -37.45
C LEU A 22 -7.96 -6.25 -36.46
N LEU A 23 -9.22 -6.24 -36.00
CA LEU A 23 -9.67 -5.30 -34.95
C LEU A 23 -9.48 -5.83 -33.52
N ALA A 24 -9.24 -7.13 -33.33
CA ALA A 24 -9.06 -7.73 -32.01
C ALA A 24 -7.64 -7.58 -31.43
N ALA A 25 -6.72 -6.97 -32.19
CA ALA A 25 -5.32 -6.74 -31.78
C ALA A 25 -5.08 -5.31 -31.22
N SER A 26 -6.11 -4.59 -30.81
CA SER A 26 -5.96 -3.37 -30.03
C SER A 26 -5.70 -3.75 -28.56
N ILE A 27 -4.45 -4.15 -28.30
CA ILE A 27 -3.90 -4.40 -26.97
C ILE A 27 -4.13 -3.14 -26.11
N PRO A 28 -4.61 -3.25 -24.85
CA PRO A 28 -4.65 -2.12 -23.94
C PRO A 28 -3.21 -1.75 -23.54
N ALA A 29 -2.55 -0.91 -24.35
CA ALA A 29 -1.17 -0.47 -24.13
C ALA A 29 -0.97 0.26 -22.78
N GLY A 30 -2.03 0.70 -22.11
CA GLY A 30 -1.94 1.39 -20.82
C GLY A 30 -1.48 0.51 -19.65
N ALA A 31 -1.67 -0.82 -19.71
CA ALA A 31 -1.34 -1.71 -18.59
C ALA A 31 0.15 -2.02 -18.46
N GLN A 32 0.94 -1.82 -19.52
CA GLN A 32 2.37 -2.16 -19.52
C GLN A 32 3.24 -1.04 -18.94
N TYR A 33 2.84 0.22 -19.05
CA TYR A 33 3.61 1.36 -18.52
C TYR A 33 3.56 1.45 -16.98
N ALA A 34 2.41 1.14 -16.37
CA ALA A 34 2.27 1.17 -14.91
C ALA A 34 3.19 0.16 -14.17
N ASN A 35 3.60 -0.92 -14.85
CA ASN A 35 4.53 -1.91 -14.28
C ASN A 35 6.02 -1.54 -14.51
N ALA A 36 6.33 -0.75 -15.54
CA ALA A 36 7.71 -0.35 -15.82
C ALA A 36 8.25 0.62 -14.73
N ASP A 37 7.44 1.59 -14.30
CA ASP A 37 7.80 2.53 -13.22
C ASP A 37 7.99 1.82 -11.86
N LEU A 38 7.37 0.65 -11.66
CA LEU A 38 7.56 -0.15 -10.45
C LEU A 38 8.91 -0.90 -10.45
N ALA A 39 9.46 -1.24 -11.63
CA ALA A 39 10.67 -2.04 -11.76
C ALA A 39 11.95 -1.26 -11.40
N ASP A 40 11.96 0.05 -11.67
CA ASP A 40 13.11 0.94 -11.37
C ASP A 40 12.95 1.69 -10.05
N TRP A 41 11.83 1.50 -9.35
CA TRP A 41 11.56 2.18 -8.10
C TRP A 41 12.60 1.83 -7.03
N LYS A 42 13.12 2.87 -6.36
CA LYS A 42 14.00 2.74 -5.20
C LYS A 42 13.56 3.69 -4.12
N GLU A 43 13.58 3.18 -2.88
CA GLU A 43 13.47 4.05 -1.73
C GLU A 43 14.70 4.97 -1.64
N GLY A 44 14.47 6.27 -1.52
CA GLY A 44 15.53 7.24 -1.27
C GLY A 44 16.09 7.14 0.16
N THR A 45 16.81 8.17 0.59
CA THR A 45 17.34 8.24 1.96
C THR A 45 16.20 8.20 3.00
N VAL A 46 16.30 7.28 3.95
CA VAL A 46 15.35 7.17 5.06
C VAL A 46 15.70 8.25 6.10
N PRO A 47 14.79 9.18 6.42
CA PRO A 47 15.04 10.15 7.49
C PRO A 47 15.08 9.45 8.85
N PRO A 48 15.81 10.00 9.84
CA PRO A 48 15.87 9.40 11.18
C PRO A 48 14.48 9.32 11.83
N PRO A 49 14.26 8.38 12.77
CA PRO A 49 13.01 8.31 13.51
C PRO A 49 12.70 9.64 14.20
N PRO A 50 11.50 10.21 14.01
CA PRO A 50 11.13 11.47 14.64
C PRO A 50 10.88 11.27 16.15
N ALA A 51 10.94 12.36 16.90
CA ALA A 51 10.37 12.39 18.25
C ALA A 51 8.85 12.17 18.17
N TYR A 52 8.29 11.51 19.18
CA TYR A 52 6.87 11.18 19.24
C TYR A 52 6.29 11.41 20.64
N SER A 53 4.97 11.55 20.71
CA SER A 53 4.20 11.73 21.92
C SER A 53 3.37 10.50 22.26
N LEU A 54 3.22 10.21 23.55
CA LEU A 54 2.28 9.22 24.06
C LEU A 54 0.86 9.78 24.24
N SER A 55 0.70 11.10 24.20
CA SER A 55 -0.59 11.77 24.29
C SER A 55 -1.20 11.95 22.91
N GLY A 56 -2.53 11.75 22.80
CA GLY A 56 -3.26 11.98 21.55
C GLY A 56 -2.98 10.97 20.44
N LEU A 57 -2.47 9.78 20.78
CA LEU A 57 -2.31 8.67 19.85
C LEU A 57 -3.64 8.34 19.17
N VAL A 58 -3.60 8.06 17.87
CA VAL A 58 -4.73 7.45 17.17
C VAL A 58 -4.69 5.96 17.43
N ASP A 59 -5.67 5.45 18.17
CA ASP A 59 -5.71 4.06 18.62
C ASP A 59 -5.86 3.09 17.42
N ILE A 60 -5.09 2.01 17.48
CA ILE A 60 -5.22 0.85 16.60
C ILE A 60 -6.02 -0.20 17.37
N GLU A 61 -7.08 -0.72 16.74
CA GLU A 61 -7.93 -1.73 17.37
C GLU A 61 -7.13 -3.01 17.66
N MET A 62 -7.08 -3.38 18.93
CA MET A 62 -6.44 -4.62 19.39
C MET A 62 -7.50 -5.68 19.69
N PRO A 63 -7.16 -6.98 19.58
CA PRO A 63 -8.07 -8.06 19.96
C PRO A 63 -8.64 -7.87 21.37
N ARG A 64 -9.91 -8.26 21.55
CA ARG A 64 -10.57 -8.23 22.86
C ARG A 64 -9.74 -9.02 23.89
N GLY A 65 -9.53 -8.42 25.07
CA GLY A 65 -8.73 -9.00 26.15
C GLY A 65 -7.22 -8.73 26.06
N SER A 66 -6.73 -8.04 25.02
CA SER A 66 -5.33 -7.60 24.98
C SER A 66 -5.02 -6.63 26.12
N SER A 67 -3.97 -6.93 26.89
CA SER A 67 -3.39 -5.99 27.86
C SER A 67 -2.50 -4.93 27.21
N VAL A 68 -2.16 -5.11 25.93
CA VAL A 68 -1.42 -4.15 25.12
C VAL A 68 -2.39 -3.31 24.30
N ARG A 69 -2.24 -1.99 24.39
CA ARG A 69 -2.87 -1.02 23.50
C ARG A 69 -1.86 -0.54 22.48
N MET A 70 -2.31 -0.29 21.26
CA MET A 70 -1.45 0.24 20.21
C MET A 70 -2.04 1.53 19.65
N GLY A 71 -1.19 2.45 19.20
CA GLY A 71 -1.62 3.68 18.54
C GLY A 71 -0.52 4.31 17.72
N VAL A 72 -0.88 5.21 16.81
CA VAL A 72 0.05 6.00 15.99
C VAL A 72 0.09 7.43 16.53
N ASP A 73 1.28 8.01 16.62
CA ASP A 73 1.39 9.46 16.88
C ASP A 73 1.10 10.23 15.58
N PRO A 74 -0.02 10.99 15.51
CA PRO A 74 -0.38 11.71 14.30
C PRO A 74 0.66 12.74 13.85
N ASN A 75 1.49 13.26 14.75
CA ASN A 75 2.52 14.25 14.40
C ASN A 75 3.75 13.64 13.71
N THR A 76 3.87 12.32 13.74
CA THR A 76 4.96 11.59 13.07
C THR A 76 4.62 11.16 11.65
N ILE A 77 3.36 11.36 11.22
CA ILE A 77 2.90 10.96 9.90
C ILE A 77 3.49 11.89 8.85
N ALA A 78 4.36 11.33 8.00
CA ALA A 78 5.03 12.04 6.93
C ALA A 78 4.79 11.33 5.59
N LEU A 79 4.44 12.13 4.57
CA LEU A 79 4.25 11.67 3.20
C LEU A 79 5.53 11.90 2.40
N ASN A 80 5.89 10.91 1.58
CA ASN A 80 6.85 11.11 0.52
C ASN A 80 6.17 10.78 -0.82
N HIS A 81 5.75 11.84 -1.51
CA HIS A 81 4.99 11.73 -2.78
C HIS A 81 5.81 11.13 -3.91
N ASP A 82 7.12 11.36 -3.93
CA ASP A 82 8.02 10.83 -4.95
C ASP A 82 8.14 9.29 -4.87
N THR A 83 8.19 8.75 -3.65
CA THR A 83 8.35 7.31 -3.41
C THR A 83 7.04 6.57 -3.16
N GLY A 84 5.94 7.28 -2.87
CA GLY A 84 4.67 6.67 -2.53
C GLY A 84 4.60 6.09 -1.12
N ILE A 85 5.42 6.59 -0.19
CA ILE A 85 5.55 6.07 1.18
C ILE A 85 4.86 6.99 2.20
N VAL A 86 4.08 6.40 3.10
CA VAL A 86 3.62 7.01 4.36
C VAL A 86 4.51 6.51 5.50
N ARG A 87 5.26 7.39 6.16
CA ARG A 87 6.07 7.04 7.33
C ARG A 87 5.41 7.51 8.62
N TYR A 88 5.55 6.75 9.70
CA TYR A 88 4.91 7.04 10.99
C TYR A 88 5.58 6.28 12.14
N VAL A 89 5.30 6.70 13.37
CA VAL A 89 5.66 5.96 14.59
C VAL A 89 4.42 5.30 15.17
N ALA A 90 4.48 3.97 15.29
CA ALA A 90 3.50 3.18 16.05
C ALA A 90 4.04 2.88 17.45
N VAL A 91 3.17 2.95 18.45
CA VAL A 91 3.50 2.77 19.86
C VAL A 91 2.63 1.68 20.46
N ALA A 92 3.26 0.65 21.02
CA ALA A 92 2.63 -0.40 21.80
C ALA A 92 2.85 -0.14 23.30
N ARG A 93 1.75 -0.02 24.05
CA ARG A 93 1.70 0.27 25.49
C ARG A 93 1.08 -0.91 26.23
N GLY A 94 1.87 -1.61 27.02
CA GLY A 94 1.43 -2.67 27.93
C GLY A 94 1.60 -2.28 29.41
N PRO A 95 1.29 -3.18 30.35
CA PRO A 95 1.33 -2.88 31.79
C PRO A 95 2.71 -2.49 32.34
N SER A 96 3.77 -3.01 31.74
CA SER A 96 5.16 -2.82 32.19
C SER A 96 6.08 -2.29 31.09
N ALA A 97 5.54 -2.00 29.91
CA ALA A 97 6.34 -1.70 28.74
C ALA A 97 5.71 -0.72 27.77
N VAL A 98 6.52 0.21 27.28
CA VAL A 98 6.20 1.02 26.11
C VAL A 98 7.27 0.79 25.05
N ASN A 99 6.87 0.25 23.92
CA ASN A 99 7.73 0.02 22.76
C ASN A 99 7.20 0.85 21.59
N ALA A 100 8.12 1.30 20.73
CA ALA A 100 7.76 2.03 19.53
C ALA A 100 8.48 1.48 18.30
N THR A 101 7.85 1.63 17.14
CA THR A 101 8.40 1.25 15.85
C THR A 101 8.26 2.43 14.90
N TYR A 102 9.34 2.75 14.18
CA TYR A 102 9.31 3.69 13.07
C TYR A 102 9.12 2.88 11.79
N GLU A 103 8.03 3.12 11.08
CA GLU A 103 7.54 2.26 10.00
C GLU A 103 7.21 3.07 8.76
N GLY A 104 7.12 2.37 7.62
CA GLY A 104 6.67 2.90 6.35
C GLY A 104 5.65 1.97 5.71
N ILE A 105 4.60 2.53 5.12
CA ILE A 105 3.65 1.85 4.25
C ILE A 105 3.83 2.36 2.83
N ARG A 106 3.95 1.45 1.86
CA ARG A 106 3.95 1.75 0.43
C ARG A 106 2.60 1.39 -0.15
N CYS A 107 1.74 2.40 -0.33
CA CYS A 107 0.35 2.19 -0.75
C CYS A 107 0.25 1.52 -2.12
N ALA A 108 1.17 1.82 -3.05
CA ALA A 108 1.17 1.29 -4.41
C ALA A 108 1.27 -0.25 -4.47
N THR A 109 2.06 -0.85 -3.59
CA THR A 109 2.30 -2.31 -3.58
C THR A 109 1.65 -3.04 -2.42
N GLY A 110 1.05 -2.33 -1.46
CA GLY A 110 0.44 -2.97 -0.31
C GLY A 110 1.48 -3.59 0.62
N GLU A 111 2.64 -2.96 0.74
CA GLU A 111 3.77 -3.44 1.54
C GLU A 111 4.08 -2.47 2.69
N PHE A 112 4.76 -2.99 3.71
CA PHE A 112 5.27 -2.20 4.82
C PHE A 112 6.72 -2.56 5.15
N ARG A 113 7.41 -1.65 5.82
CA ARG A 113 8.78 -1.83 6.31
C ARG A 113 8.92 -1.22 7.70
N ILE A 114 9.71 -1.87 8.56
CA ILE A 114 10.09 -1.33 9.87
C ILE A 114 11.53 -0.80 9.75
N TYR A 115 11.74 0.48 9.99
CA TYR A 115 13.04 1.15 9.89
C TYR A 115 13.82 1.15 11.19
N ALA A 116 13.14 1.28 12.31
CA ALA A 116 13.76 1.31 13.63
C ALA A 116 12.78 0.83 14.70
N ARG A 117 13.33 0.37 15.83
CA ARG A 117 12.57 -0.02 17.01
C ARG A 117 13.14 0.64 18.25
N GLN A 118 12.26 0.93 19.19
CA GLN A 118 12.61 1.43 20.50
C GLN A 118 11.98 0.52 21.54
N VAL A 119 12.77 0.12 22.53
CA VAL A 119 12.32 -0.73 23.63
C VAL A 119 12.33 0.08 24.91
N GLN A 120 11.22 0.07 25.64
CA GLN A 120 11.09 0.74 26.94
C GLN A 120 11.46 2.24 26.93
N GLY A 121 11.14 2.94 25.82
CA GLY A 121 11.48 4.35 25.65
C GLY A 121 12.98 4.66 25.59
N GLY A 122 13.85 3.65 25.44
CA GLY A 122 15.30 3.81 25.31
C GLY A 122 15.75 4.39 23.97
N GLU A 123 16.98 4.12 23.55
CA GLU A 123 17.46 4.61 22.25
C GLU A 123 16.85 3.87 21.05
N TRP A 124 16.75 4.56 19.91
CA TRP A 124 16.35 3.93 18.65
C TRP A 124 17.40 2.94 18.18
N THR A 125 16.99 1.71 17.93
CA THR A 125 17.79 0.69 17.25
C THR A 125 17.33 0.58 15.81
N MET A 126 18.20 0.92 14.87
CA MET A 126 17.92 0.78 13.44
C MET A 126 17.71 -0.70 13.07
N ASN A 127 16.69 -0.95 12.25
CA ASN A 127 16.42 -2.29 11.76
C ASN A 127 17.40 -2.63 10.63
N SER A 128 18.10 -3.75 10.74
CA SER A 128 19.03 -4.22 9.70
C SER A 128 18.29 -4.78 8.48
N GLU A 129 17.07 -5.27 8.67
CA GLU A 129 16.24 -5.78 7.59
C GLU A 129 15.70 -4.62 6.73
N THR A 130 15.97 -4.71 5.43
CA THR A 130 15.62 -3.66 4.48
C THR A 130 14.44 -3.99 3.58
N ASP A 131 13.94 -5.22 3.68
CA ASP A 131 12.93 -5.74 2.77
C ASP A 131 11.55 -5.17 3.09
N TRP A 132 10.81 -4.88 2.02
CA TRP A 132 9.39 -4.57 2.08
C TRP A 132 8.60 -5.88 2.22
N LYS A 133 7.68 -5.90 3.17
CA LYS A 133 6.87 -7.08 3.49
C LYS A 133 5.44 -6.84 3.06
N ALA A 134 4.83 -7.84 2.43
CA ALA A 134 3.41 -7.80 2.11
C ALA A 134 2.56 -7.60 3.38
N MET A 135 1.64 -6.64 3.36
CA MET A 135 0.70 -6.42 4.47
C MET A 135 -0.36 -7.52 4.55
N GLN A 136 -0.68 -8.16 3.42
CA GLN A 136 -1.62 -9.28 3.37
C GLN A 136 -0.96 -10.58 3.85
N GLY A 137 -1.77 -11.49 4.41
CA GLY A 137 -1.31 -12.80 4.90
C GLY A 137 -0.56 -12.75 6.23
N GLN A 138 -0.43 -11.58 6.86
CA GLN A 138 0.18 -11.43 8.18
C GLN A 138 -0.79 -11.92 9.28
N ASN A 139 -0.33 -12.90 10.06
CA ASN A 139 -1.16 -13.57 11.07
C ASN A 139 -0.94 -13.05 12.51
N ASN A 140 0.15 -12.33 12.76
CA ASN A 140 0.45 -11.74 14.07
C ASN A 140 -0.03 -10.28 14.12
N ILE A 141 -0.76 -9.91 15.18
CA ILE A 141 -1.33 -8.56 15.34
C ILE A 141 -0.28 -7.44 15.25
N MET A 142 0.94 -7.69 15.76
CA MET A 142 2.06 -6.73 15.75
C MET A 142 2.64 -6.47 14.35
N VAL A 143 2.20 -7.22 13.34
CA VAL A 143 2.56 -7.03 11.93
C VAL A 143 1.33 -6.96 11.02
N LYS A 144 0.12 -7.04 11.59
CA LYS A 144 -1.15 -6.88 10.90
C LYS A 144 -1.63 -5.42 10.94
N HIS A 145 -1.21 -4.65 11.95
CA HIS A 145 -1.57 -3.24 12.09
C HIS A 145 -1.24 -2.36 10.87
N PRO A 146 -0.18 -2.59 10.07
CA PRO A 146 0.05 -1.77 8.87
C PRO A 146 -1.10 -1.90 7.87
N LEU A 147 -1.66 -3.10 7.68
CA LEU A 147 -2.82 -3.30 6.82
C LEU A 147 -4.06 -2.56 7.35
N GLN A 148 -4.26 -2.58 8.66
CA GLN A 148 -5.37 -1.88 9.30
C GLN A 148 -5.24 -0.37 9.15
N LEU A 149 -4.03 0.18 9.33
CA LEU A 149 -3.75 1.61 9.14
C LEU A 149 -3.88 2.04 7.67
N ALA A 150 -3.35 1.24 6.74
CA ALA A 150 -3.52 1.45 5.30
C ALA A 150 -5.01 1.56 4.96
N ARG A 151 -5.83 0.62 5.45
CA ARG A 151 -7.29 0.62 5.26
C ARG A 151 -8.04 1.72 5.99
N GLY A 152 -7.57 2.05 7.19
CA GLY A 152 -8.15 3.05 8.08
C GLY A 152 -7.93 4.50 7.64
N GLY A 153 -7.12 4.74 6.61
CA GLY A 153 -6.97 6.07 6.04
C GLY A 153 -5.54 6.47 5.71
N MET A 154 -4.52 5.67 6.02
CA MET A 154 -3.15 6.00 5.55
C MET A 154 -3.04 5.93 4.03
N CYS A 155 -3.79 5.03 3.39
CA CYS A 155 -3.85 4.93 1.93
C CYS A 155 -5.21 5.34 1.38
N MET A 156 -5.23 5.70 0.10
CA MET A 156 -6.43 5.84 -0.72
C MET A 156 -6.32 4.84 -1.87
N GLY A 157 -6.81 3.62 -1.65
CA GLY A 157 -6.54 2.49 -2.56
C GLY A 157 -5.04 2.22 -2.66
N SER A 158 -4.50 2.22 -3.88
CA SER A 158 -3.07 2.07 -4.17
C SER A 158 -2.31 3.41 -4.19
N THR A 159 -2.94 4.52 -3.80
CA THR A 159 -2.36 5.86 -3.87
C THR A 159 -2.20 6.51 -2.50
N LEU A 160 -1.35 7.54 -2.42
CA LEU A 160 -1.24 8.40 -1.27
C LEU A 160 -2.39 9.40 -1.21
N ARG A 161 -2.70 9.86 0.01
CA ARG A 161 -3.48 11.09 0.21
C ARG A 161 -2.62 12.31 -0.11
N GLN A 162 -3.28 13.46 -0.28
CA GLN A 162 -2.58 14.72 -0.58
C GLN A 162 -1.79 15.22 0.63
N ASP A 163 -2.38 15.17 1.83
CA ASP A 163 -1.75 15.72 3.03
C ASP A 163 -1.83 14.78 4.23
N ALA A 164 -0.85 14.88 5.13
CA ALA A 164 -0.84 14.12 6.39
C ALA A 164 -2.06 14.45 7.28
N LYS A 165 -2.57 15.68 7.20
CA LYS A 165 -3.79 16.10 7.92
C LYS A 165 -5.03 15.29 7.50
N ASP A 166 -5.11 14.93 6.23
CA ASP A 166 -6.19 14.08 5.72
C ASP A 166 -6.07 12.67 6.28
N ILE A 167 -4.86 12.09 6.30
CA ILE A 167 -4.61 10.79 6.94
C ILE A 167 -5.06 10.83 8.39
N VAL A 168 -4.64 11.83 9.17
CA VAL A 168 -5.00 11.95 10.59
C VAL A 168 -6.51 12.06 10.77
N ARG A 169 -7.19 12.82 9.91
CA ARG A 169 -8.65 12.95 9.95
C ARG A 169 -9.34 11.61 9.70
N GLU A 170 -8.93 10.87 8.66
CA GLU A 170 -9.54 9.57 8.33
C GLU A 170 -9.26 8.51 9.40
N LEU A 171 -8.03 8.44 9.90
CA LEU A 171 -7.70 7.50 10.98
C LEU A 171 -8.54 7.77 12.24
N LYS A 172 -8.88 9.04 12.52
CA LYS A 172 -9.74 9.44 13.65
C LYS A 172 -11.24 9.24 13.38
N SER A 173 -11.68 9.27 12.12
CA SER A 173 -13.10 9.09 11.79
C SER A 173 -13.54 7.64 12.01
N GLY A 174 -12.60 6.69 12.01
CA GLY A 174 -12.89 5.26 12.08
C GLY A 174 -13.54 4.73 10.81
N ASN A 175 -13.72 5.57 9.79
CA ASN A 175 -14.26 5.19 8.51
C ASN A 175 -13.12 4.54 7.73
N GLN A 176 -13.07 3.20 7.72
CA GLN A 176 -12.14 2.48 6.87
C GLN A 176 -12.46 2.90 5.44
N SER A 177 -11.60 3.71 4.83
CA SER A 177 -11.76 4.22 3.47
C SER A 177 -12.25 3.08 2.61
N LEU A 178 -13.44 3.25 2.02
CA LEU A 178 -14.20 2.24 1.31
C LEU A 178 -13.33 1.60 0.23
N TYR A 179 -12.68 0.48 0.56
CA TYR A 179 -12.06 -0.42 -0.39
C TYR A 179 -13.22 -1.12 -1.10
N TYR A 180 -13.53 -0.67 -2.31
CA TYR A 180 -14.29 -1.43 -3.30
C TYR A 180 -13.33 -1.94 -4.38
#